data_AF-A0A0F9EM81-F1
#
_entry.id   AF-A0A0F9EM81-F1
#
_cell.length_a   1.000
_cell.length_b   1.000
_cell.length_c   1.000
_cell.angle_alpha   90.00
_cell.angle_beta   90.00
_cell.angle_gamma   90.00
#
_symmetry.space_group_name_H-M   'P 1'
#
loop_
_entity.id
_entity.type
_entity.pdbx_description
1 polymer ?
#
loop_
_entity_poly.entity_id
_entity_poly.type
_entity_poly.pdbx_seq_one_letter_code
_entity_poly.pdbx_strand_id
1 'polypeptide(L)'
;MIDKSRDEGATCIITGVYFVYWLLVSQSTFLVGSRKEEFVDKAGDPKTLFAKIVYLNEHLPLSLRVADAIKTHMHYENPENGSVIDGEATNESFGAGARNLSVMLDEFGRVDYSIAQRIRETLSDTTDCVIYNSTHFYGRGHPFAKLRYSGKVSVIVLPWWKNPVKNEGLYKS
;
A
#
# COMPACT_ATOMS: atom_id res chain seq x y z
N MET A 1 -6.22 -7.49 -4.80
CA MET A 1 -5.88 -6.27 -5.55
C MET A 1 -7.01 -5.25 -5.46
N ILE A 2 -6.68 -3.96 -5.51
CA ILE A 2 -7.64 -2.86 -5.51
C ILE A 2 -7.62 -2.18 -6.89
N ASP A 3 -8.74 -2.31 -7.60
CA ASP A 3 -9.03 -1.61 -8.85
C ASP A 3 -9.81 -0.33 -8.52
N LYS A 4 -9.11 0.79 -8.43
CA LYS A 4 -9.69 2.05 -7.96
C LYS A 4 -9.80 3.10 -9.06
N SER A 5 -10.78 3.98 -8.89
CA SER A 5 -10.75 5.31 -9.50
C SER A 5 -9.74 6.21 -8.77
N ARG A 6 -9.44 7.37 -9.35
CA ARG A 6 -8.59 8.38 -8.69
C ARG A 6 -9.30 8.96 -7.47
N ASP A 7 -8.52 9.25 -6.44
CA ASP A 7 -8.96 9.92 -5.20
C ASP A 7 -10.06 9.18 -4.42
N GLU A 8 -9.99 7.84 -4.37
CA GLU A 8 -10.96 6.99 -3.64
C GLU A 8 -10.46 6.54 -2.25
N GLY A 9 -9.36 7.12 -1.75
CA GLY A 9 -8.86 6.85 -0.38
C GLY A 9 -8.29 5.45 -0.13
N ALA A 10 -8.17 4.59 -1.15
CA ALA A 10 -7.69 3.21 -1.00
C ALA A 10 -6.35 3.09 -0.27
N THR A 11 -5.40 3.98 -0.58
CA THR A 11 -4.09 4.00 0.05
C THR A 11 -4.20 4.18 1.56
N CYS A 12 -5.06 5.11 2.02
CA CYS A 12 -5.30 5.34 3.45
C CYS A 12 -5.91 4.11 4.14
N ILE A 13 -6.84 3.42 3.46
CA ILE A 13 -7.47 2.21 3.99
C ILE A 13 -6.43 1.11 4.16
N ILE A 14 -5.60 0.84 3.15
CA ILE A 14 -4.58 -0.22 3.23
C ILE A 14 -3.53 0.12 4.29
N THR A 15 -2.99 1.34 4.29
CA THR A 15 -2.00 1.75 5.30
C THR A 15 -2.60 1.73 6.72
N GLY A 16 -3.90 2.02 6.85
CA GLY A 16 -4.63 1.90 8.11
C GLY A 16 -4.72 0.46 8.60
N VAL A 17 -4.98 -0.51 7.71
CA VAL A 17 -4.95 -1.94 8.07
C VAL A 17 -3.56 -2.36 8.52
N TYR A 18 -2.50 -1.98 7.79
CA TYR A 18 -1.12 -2.30 8.20
C TYR A 18 -0.78 -1.66 9.55
N PHE A 19 -1.20 -0.42 9.77
CA PHE A 19 -1.03 0.27 11.05
C PHE A 19 -1.73 -0.45 12.21
N VAL A 20 -2.96 -0.95 12.01
CA VAL A 20 -3.68 -1.72 13.05
C VAL A 20 -2.93 -3.00 13.40
N TYR A 21 -2.36 -3.70 12.42
CA TYR A 21 -1.52 -4.87 12.69
C TYR A 21 -0.22 -4.49 13.41
N TRP A 22 0.45 -3.42 12.96
CA TRP A 22 1.64 -2.88 13.63
C TRP A 22 1.36 -2.49 15.10
N LEU A 23 0.17 -1.98 15.38
CA LEU A 23 -0.21 -1.65 16.75
C LEU A 23 -0.50 -2.91 17.60
N LEU A 24 -1.17 -3.92 17.04
CA LEU A 24 -1.82 -4.99 17.82
C LEU A 24 -1.20 -6.39 17.66
N VAL A 25 -0.38 -6.64 16.65
CA VAL A 25 0.17 -7.95 16.30
C VAL A 25 1.69 -7.92 16.43
N SER A 26 2.21 -8.62 17.43
CA SER A 26 3.65 -8.69 17.68
C SER A 26 4.41 -9.26 16.49
N GLN A 27 5.59 -8.71 16.20
CA GLN A 27 6.50 -9.19 15.15
C GLN A 27 5.86 -9.28 13.76
N SER A 28 4.84 -8.47 13.48
CA SER A 28 4.30 -8.37 12.12
C SER A 28 5.19 -7.47 11.26
N THR A 29 5.67 -7.99 10.12
CA THR A 29 6.48 -7.22 9.16
C THR A 29 5.68 -6.98 7.89
N PHE A 30 5.61 -5.72 7.46
CA PHE A 30 4.97 -5.31 6.21
C PHE A 30 5.92 -4.51 5.34
N LEU A 31 5.71 -4.60 4.02
CA LEU A 31 6.41 -3.76 3.05
C LEU A 31 5.41 -2.89 2.29
N VAL A 32 5.67 -1.59 2.23
CA VAL A 32 4.93 -0.64 1.40
C VAL A 32 5.83 -0.08 0.30
N GLY A 33 5.33 -0.06 -0.92
CA GLY A 33 6.10 0.40 -2.07
C GLY A 33 5.33 1.30 -3.01
N SER A 34 6.07 2.13 -3.72
CA SER A 34 5.55 2.97 -4.80
C SER A 34 6.59 3.15 -5.88
N ARG A 35 6.19 3.74 -7.01
CA ARG A 35 7.03 3.93 -8.21
C ARG A 35 8.31 4.73 -7.95
N LYS A 36 8.34 5.55 -6.91
CA LYS A 36 9.49 6.34 -6.49
C LYS A 36 9.53 6.43 -4.98
N GLU A 37 10.74 6.50 -4.46
CA GLU A 37 11.05 6.68 -3.04
C GLU A 37 10.31 7.87 -2.43
N GLU A 38 10.27 9.00 -3.14
CA GLU A 38 9.59 10.23 -2.68
C GLU A 38 8.08 10.08 -2.45
N PHE A 39 7.44 9.05 -3.00
CA PHE A 39 6.03 8.74 -2.74
C PHE A 39 5.87 7.73 -1.60
N VAL A 40 6.92 7.00 -1.27
CA VAL A 40 6.96 6.09 -0.13
C VAL A 40 7.20 6.89 1.14
N ASP A 41 8.31 7.63 1.18
CA ASP A 41 8.73 8.44 2.32
C ASP A 41 9.45 9.71 1.85
N LYS A 42 8.89 10.86 2.22
CA LYS A 42 9.48 12.18 1.98
C LYS A 42 9.08 13.09 3.14
N ALA A 43 10.08 13.55 3.88
CA ALA A 43 9.88 14.43 5.01
C ALA A 43 9.04 15.67 4.62
N GLY A 44 8.02 15.97 5.41
CA GLY A 44 7.11 17.10 5.20
C GLY A 44 6.06 16.90 4.10
N ASP A 45 6.04 15.77 3.38
CA ASP A 45 4.99 15.49 2.39
C ASP A 45 3.92 14.55 2.96
N PRO A 46 2.71 15.07 3.30
CA PRO A 46 1.62 14.27 3.85
C PRO A 46 1.05 13.26 2.85
N LYS A 47 1.42 13.35 1.56
CA LYS A 47 0.96 12.43 0.52
C LYS A 47 1.71 11.10 0.51
N THR A 48 2.86 11.02 1.19
CA THR A 48 3.67 9.81 1.25
C THR A 48 2.97 8.67 1.97
N LEU A 49 3.42 7.42 1.80
CA LEU A 49 2.85 6.28 2.51
C LEU A 49 3.16 6.36 4.01
N PHE A 50 4.41 6.67 4.36
CA PHE A 50 4.83 6.79 5.76
C PHE A 50 4.16 7.95 6.49
N ALA A 51 3.95 9.11 5.86
CA ALA A 51 3.25 10.21 6.52
C ALA A 51 1.82 9.81 6.94
N LYS A 52 1.12 9.00 6.13
CA LYS A 52 -0.22 8.48 6.51
C LYS A 52 -0.15 7.54 7.71
N ILE A 53 0.89 6.71 7.79
CA ILE A 53 1.07 5.75 8.89
C ILE A 53 1.41 6.49 10.18
N VAL A 54 2.39 7.41 10.13
CA VAL A 54 2.79 8.23 11.28
C VAL A 54 1.62 9.06 11.79
N TYR A 55 0.85 9.66 10.87
CA TYR A 55 -0.36 10.41 11.19
C TYR A 55 -1.33 9.58 12.06
N LEU A 56 -1.51 8.28 11.77
CA LEU A 56 -2.42 7.44 12.55
C LEU A 56 -1.94 7.30 14.00
N ASN A 57 -0.66 7.03 14.26
CA ASN A 57 -0.13 6.96 15.62
C ASN A 57 -0.23 8.30 16.37
N GLU A 58 0.08 9.40 15.68
CA GLU A 58 0.00 10.76 16.22
C GLU A 58 -1.44 11.23 16.54
N HIS A 59 -2.45 10.56 16.01
CA HIS A 59 -3.87 10.91 16.23
C HIS A 59 -4.60 9.88 17.09
N LEU A 60 -3.91 8.83 17.55
CA LEU A 60 -4.45 7.95 18.58
C LEU A 60 -4.61 8.69 19.92
N PRO A 61 -5.60 8.28 20.74
CA PRO A 61 -5.65 8.63 22.15
C PRO A 61 -4.31 8.33 22.83
N LEU A 62 -3.90 9.18 23.78
CA LEU A 62 -2.60 9.04 24.47
C LEU A 62 -2.38 7.64 25.09
N SER A 63 -3.45 6.96 25.52
CA SER A 63 -3.37 5.62 26.10
C SER A 63 -3.12 4.50 25.09
N LEU A 64 -3.28 4.75 23.78
CA LEU A 64 -3.07 3.79 22.70
C LEU A 64 -1.89 4.15 21.81
N ARG A 65 -1.34 5.36 21.94
CA ARG A 65 -0.22 5.82 21.14
C ARG A 65 1.06 5.11 21.59
N VAL A 66 1.81 4.61 20.62
CA VAL A 66 3.18 4.13 20.83
C VAL A 66 4.11 5.34 20.83
N ALA A 67 4.50 5.80 22.03
CA ALA A 67 5.22 7.07 22.19
C ALA A 67 6.70 6.98 21.77
N ASP A 68 7.29 5.79 21.83
CA ASP A 68 8.68 5.49 21.53
C ASP A 68 8.87 4.83 20.15
N ALA A 69 7.86 4.90 19.29
CA ALA A 69 7.92 4.38 17.93
C ALA A 69 9.15 4.90 17.17
N ILE A 70 9.93 4.00 16.58
CA ILE A 70 11.17 4.33 15.90
C ILE A 70 10.84 4.61 14.43
N LYS A 71 10.98 5.88 14.02
CA LYS A 71 10.82 6.31 12.63
C LYS A 71 12.17 6.72 12.06
N THR A 72 12.68 5.95 11.10
CA THR A 72 13.83 6.31 10.27
C THR A 72 13.43 6.31 8.80
N HIS A 73 14.36 6.56 7.87
CA HIS A 73 14.05 6.65 6.45
C HIS A 73 13.47 5.33 5.92
N MET A 74 12.24 5.36 5.39
CA MET A 74 11.50 4.18 4.91
C MET A 74 11.34 3.05 5.94
N HIS A 75 11.34 3.36 7.23
CA HIS A 75 11.21 2.34 8.27
C HIS A 75 10.43 2.88 9.47
N TYR A 76 9.47 2.10 9.95
CA TYR A 76 8.66 2.42 11.11
C TYR A 76 8.45 1.20 12.00
N GLU A 77 9.03 1.23 13.20
CA GLU A 77 9.06 0.12 14.14
C GLU A 77 8.31 0.47 15.43
N ASN A 78 7.54 -0.50 15.92
CA ASN A 78 6.97 -0.50 17.26
C ASN A 78 7.88 -1.29 18.19
N PRO A 79 8.73 -0.65 19.02
CA PRO A 79 9.63 -1.36 19.91
C PRO A 79 8.89 -2.13 21.03
N GLU A 80 7.64 -1.77 21.34
CA GLU A 80 6.85 -2.45 22.36
C GLU A 80 6.48 -3.90 21.96
N ASN A 81 6.36 -4.18 20.66
CA ASN A 81 5.94 -5.49 20.15
C ASN A 81 6.78 -6.05 18.99
N GLY A 82 7.78 -5.31 18.51
CA GLY A 82 8.71 -5.69 17.45
C GLY A 82 8.10 -5.72 16.04
N SER A 83 6.93 -5.12 15.83
CA SER A 83 6.34 -5.01 14.49
C SER A 83 6.97 -3.88 13.68
N VAL A 84 7.00 -4.07 12.36
CA VAL A 84 7.75 -3.20 11.44
C VAL A 84 6.94 -2.97 10.17
N ILE A 85 6.93 -1.72 9.70
CA ILE A 85 6.54 -1.37 8.34
C ILE A 85 7.75 -0.77 7.64
N ASP A 86 8.24 -1.47 6.63
CA ASP A 86 9.35 -1.05 5.78
C ASP A 86 8.85 -0.47 4.46
N GLY A 87 9.69 0.36 3.86
CA GLY A 87 9.45 1.03 2.60
C GLY A 87 10.48 0.64 1.54
N GLU A 88 10.03 0.51 0.30
CA GLU A 88 10.94 0.31 -0.82
C GLU A 88 10.41 0.98 -2.09
N ALA A 89 11.29 1.60 -2.87
CA ALA A 89 10.93 2.08 -4.20
C ALA A 89 10.95 0.90 -5.19
N THR A 90 9.97 0.83 -6.10
CA THR A 90 9.88 -0.26 -7.07
C THR A 90 11.15 -0.35 -7.92
N ASN A 91 11.79 -1.53 -7.90
CA ASN A 91 12.98 -1.85 -8.67
C ASN A 91 12.90 -3.33 -9.12
N GLU A 92 13.90 -3.80 -9.87
CA GLU A 92 13.90 -5.18 -10.41
C GLU A 92 13.90 -6.28 -9.33
N SER A 93 14.37 -5.97 -8.12
CA SER A 93 14.53 -6.88 -6.99
C SER A 93 13.58 -6.56 -5.83
N PHE A 94 12.54 -5.75 -6.06
CA PHE A 94 11.63 -5.30 -5.02
C PHE A 94 11.05 -6.47 -4.21
N GLY A 95 11.16 -6.40 -2.88
CA GLY A 95 10.63 -7.41 -1.98
C GLY A 95 11.33 -8.78 -2.05
N ALA A 96 12.54 -8.86 -2.62
CA ALA A 96 13.32 -10.10 -2.65
C ALA A 96 13.93 -10.47 -1.29
N GLY A 97 14.22 -9.46 -0.45
CA GLY A 97 15.04 -9.64 0.76
C GLY A 97 14.27 -9.89 2.07
N ALA A 98 12.95 -9.71 2.09
CA ALA A 98 12.18 -9.67 3.34
C ALA A 98 10.95 -10.59 3.30
N ARG A 99 10.80 -11.43 4.34
CA ARG A 99 9.59 -12.23 4.58
C ARG A 99 8.53 -11.36 5.24
N ASN A 100 7.79 -10.64 4.43
CA ASN A 100 6.69 -9.80 4.87
C ASN A 100 5.41 -10.60 4.97
N LEU A 101 4.63 -10.37 6.04
CA LEU A 101 3.28 -10.89 6.18
C LEU A 101 2.38 -10.44 5.02
N SER A 102 2.57 -9.19 4.57
CA SER A 102 1.91 -8.66 3.38
C SER A 102 2.72 -7.54 2.75
N VAL A 103 2.62 -7.43 1.43
CA VAL A 103 3.30 -6.41 0.63
C VAL A 103 2.27 -5.56 -0.12
N MET A 104 2.35 -4.24 0.03
CA MET A 104 1.50 -3.29 -0.69
C MET A 104 2.31 -2.56 -1.76
N LEU A 105 1.76 -2.48 -2.97
CA LEU A 105 2.29 -1.66 -4.06
C LEU A 105 1.27 -0.60 -4.47
N ASP A 106 1.57 0.65 -4.12
CA ASP A 106 0.77 1.81 -4.47
C ASP A 106 1.08 2.29 -5.88
N GLU A 107 0.03 2.65 -6.61
CA GLU A 107 0.11 3.12 -7.99
C GLU A 107 0.83 2.12 -8.93
N PHE A 108 0.72 0.82 -8.67
CA PHE A 108 1.42 -0.24 -9.40
C PHE A 108 1.19 -0.24 -10.91
N GLY A 109 0.02 0.20 -11.38
CA GLY A 109 -0.29 0.37 -12.79
C GLY A 109 0.56 1.42 -13.52
N ARG A 110 1.33 2.24 -12.78
CA ARG A 110 2.27 3.24 -13.30
C ARG A 110 3.73 2.81 -13.25
N VAL A 111 4.03 1.61 -12.74
CA VAL A 111 5.37 1.02 -12.79
C VAL A 111 5.64 0.57 -14.23
N ASP A 112 6.87 0.69 -14.69
CA ASP A 112 7.23 0.25 -16.04
C ASP A 112 7.03 -1.25 -16.22
N TYR A 113 6.67 -1.65 -17.45
CA TYR A 113 6.25 -3.02 -17.75
C TYR A 113 7.25 -4.09 -17.28
N SER A 114 8.55 -3.91 -17.57
CA SER A 114 9.59 -4.88 -17.23
C SER A 114 9.78 -5.02 -15.73
N ILE A 115 9.82 -3.90 -15.02
CA ILE A 115 9.92 -3.86 -13.56
C ILE A 115 8.67 -4.49 -12.95
N ALA A 116 7.47 -4.08 -13.38
CA ALA A 116 6.21 -4.63 -12.89
C ALA A 116 6.11 -6.15 -13.10
N GLN A 117 6.68 -6.68 -14.19
CA GLN A 117 6.73 -8.12 -14.41
C GLN A 117 7.67 -8.81 -13.41
N ARG A 118 8.90 -8.31 -13.24
CA ARG A 118 9.86 -8.87 -12.27
C ARG A 118 9.33 -8.83 -10.84
N ILE A 119 8.75 -7.70 -10.42
CA ILE A 119 8.15 -7.55 -9.09
C ILE A 119 7.10 -8.63 -8.83
N ARG A 120 6.29 -8.98 -9.83
CA ARG A 120 5.28 -10.03 -9.67
C ARG A 120 5.88 -11.41 -9.52
N GLU A 121 6.94 -11.71 -10.26
CA GLU A 121 7.64 -13.00 -10.19
C GLU A 121 8.36 -13.12 -8.83
N THR A 122 9.03 -12.07 -8.38
CA THR A 122 9.68 -12.03 -7.05
C THR A 122 8.65 -12.19 -5.93
N LEU A 123 7.58 -11.40 -5.93
CA LEU A 123 6.61 -11.40 -4.82
C LEU A 123 5.78 -12.68 -4.75
N SER A 124 5.63 -13.45 -5.84
CA SER A 124 4.99 -14.76 -5.75
C SER A 124 5.79 -15.78 -4.95
N ASP A 125 7.10 -15.56 -4.81
CA ASP A 125 8.00 -16.47 -4.09
C ASP A 125 8.32 -15.99 -2.67
N THR A 126 8.10 -14.70 -2.35
CA THR A 126 8.54 -14.10 -1.09
C THR A 126 7.43 -13.74 -0.10
N THR A 127 6.17 -13.69 -0.53
CA THR A 127 5.05 -13.35 0.36
C THR A 127 3.74 -14.02 -0.06
N ASP A 128 2.93 -14.40 0.93
CA ASP A 128 1.63 -15.03 0.70
C ASP A 128 0.52 -14.00 0.38
N CYS A 129 0.75 -12.72 0.68
CA CYS A 129 -0.25 -11.66 0.51
C CYS A 129 0.31 -10.43 -0.20
N VAL A 130 -0.21 -10.13 -1.39
CA VAL A 130 0.17 -8.94 -2.16
C VAL A 130 -1.05 -8.07 -2.50
N ILE A 131 -0.99 -6.81 -2.10
CA ILE A 131 -2.01 -5.80 -2.38
C ILE A 131 -1.50 -4.86 -3.46
N TYR A 132 -1.82 -5.17 -4.72
CA TYR A 132 -1.67 -4.23 -5.82
C TYR A 132 -2.79 -3.19 -5.78
N ASN A 133 -2.46 -1.91 -5.56
CA ASN A 133 -3.40 -0.80 -5.52
C ASN A 133 -3.11 0.18 -6.65
N SER A 134 -4.01 0.34 -7.63
CA SER A 134 -3.78 1.30 -8.69
C SER A 134 -5.01 1.63 -9.51
N THR A 135 -4.92 2.72 -10.26
CA THR A 135 -5.75 2.95 -11.45
C THR A 135 -5.14 2.24 -12.66
N HIS A 136 -5.95 1.84 -13.64
CA HIS A 136 -5.43 1.43 -14.94
C HIS A 136 -4.77 2.62 -15.64
N PHE A 137 -3.45 2.53 -15.89
CA PHE A 137 -2.70 3.57 -16.60
C PHE A 137 -2.17 3.01 -17.92
N TYR A 138 -1.34 1.97 -17.85
CA TYR A 138 -0.97 1.19 -19.01
C TYR A 138 -2.10 0.23 -19.40
N GLY A 139 -2.33 0.07 -20.71
CA GLY A 139 -3.42 -0.73 -21.27
C GLY A 139 -3.37 -2.22 -20.89
N ARG A 140 -4.26 -3.03 -21.50
CA ARG A 140 -4.48 -4.45 -21.13
C ARG A 140 -3.22 -5.34 -21.10
N GLY A 141 -2.16 -4.96 -21.81
CA GLY A 141 -0.88 -5.68 -21.80
C GLY A 141 -0.14 -5.60 -20.47
N HIS A 142 -0.36 -4.57 -19.65
CA HIS A 142 0.39 -4.34 -18.42
C HIS A 142 0.14 -5.43 -17.36
N PRO A 143 1.15 -5.82 -16.55
CA PRO A 143 0.99 -6.86 -15.53
C PRO A 143 -0.16 -6.61 -14.54
N PHE A 144 -0.46 -5.36 -14.20
CA PHE A 144 -1.63 -5.00 -13.38
C PHE A 144 -2.97 -5.33 -14.06
N ALA A 145 -3.12 -4.96 -15.33
CA ALA A 145 -4.34 -5.27 -16.08
C ALA A 145 -4.47 -6.78 -16.31
N LYS A 146 -3.37 -7.48 -16.62
CA LYS A 146 -3.35 -8.95 -16.70
C LYS A 146 -3.82 -9.61 -15.39
N LEU A 147 -3.39 -9.13 -14.22
CA LEU A 147 -3.90 -9.60 -12.91
C LEU A 147 -5.41 -9.40 -12.80
N ARG A 148 -5.86 -8.18 -13.09
CA ARG A 148 -7.27 -7.79 -12.99
C ARG A 148 -8.21 -8.73 -13.74
N TYR A 149 -7.81 -9.18 -14.91
CA TYR A 149 -8.63 -10.04 -15.78
C TYR A 149 -8.26 -11.53 -15.71
N SER A 150 -7.28 -11.91 -14.88
CA SER A 150 -6.80 -13.31 -14.80
C SER A 150 -7.78 -14.27 -14.10
N GLY A 151 -8.68 -13.75 -13.25
CA GLY A 151 -9.51 -14.57 -12.36
C GLY A 151 -8.74 -15.25 -11.21
N LYS A 152 -7.42 -15.01 -11.08
CA LYS A 152 -6.54 -15.67 -10.09
C LYS A 152 -6.37 -14.90 -8.79
N VAL A 153 -6.86 -13.65 -8.73
CA VAL A 153 -6.71 -12.79 -7.54
C VAL A 153 -8.06 -12.17 -7.16
N SER A 154 -8.29 -12.01 -5.85
CA SER A 154 -9.44 -11.26 -5.35
C SER A 154 -9.33 -9.81 -5.78
N VAL A 155 -10.39 -9.29 -6.42
CA VAL A 155 -10.47 -7.92 -6.90
C VAL A 155 -11.51 -7.16 -6.08
N ILE A 156 -11.06 -6.12 -5.39
CA ILE A 156 -11.94 -5.12 -4.78
C ILE A 156 -11.98 -3.93 -5.73
N VAL A 157 -13.18 -3.51 -6.14
CA VAL A 157 -13.37 -2.37 -7.05
C VAL A 157 -13.86 -1.18 -6.25
N LEU A 158 -13.16 -0.05 -6.36
CA LEU A 158 -13.53 1.23 -5.77
C LEU A 158 -13.81 2.24 -6.89
N PRO A 159 -15.01 2.19 -7.49
CA PRO A 159 -15.36 3.11 -8.56
C PRO A 159 -15.90 4.43 -8.01
N TRP A 160 -15.58 5.54 -8.66
CA TRP A 160 -15.98 6.89 -8.22
C TRP A 160 -17.50 7.07 -8.09
N TRP A 161 -18.32 6.40 -8.92
CA TRP A 161 -19.79 6.53 -8.87
C TRP A 161 -20.43 5.82 -7.66
N LYS A 162 -19.68 5.01 -6.92
CA LYS A 162 -20.10 4.45 -5.63
C LYS A 162 -19.67 5.30 -4.44
N ASN A 163 -18.81 6.30 -4.66
CA ASN A 163 -18.38 7.20 -3.61
C ASN A 163 -19.49 8.22 -3.31
N PRO A 164 -20.07 8.24 -2.10
CA PRO A 164 -21.21 9.10 -1.76
C PRO A 164 -20.90 10.60 -1.85
N VAL A 165 -19.62 10.98 -1.77
CA VAL A 165 -19.19 12.38 -1.88
C VAL A 165 -19.05 12.80 -3.35
N LYS A 166 -18.69 11.86 -4.24
CA LYS A 166 -18.47 12.15 -5.67
C LYS A 166 -19.66 11.84 -6.56
N ASN A 167 -20.59 11.01 -6.10
CA ASN A 167 -21.74 10.59 -6.87
C ASN A 167 -22.99 11.48 -6.67
N GLU A 168 -22.82 12.62 -5.98
CA GLU A 168 -23.90 13.58 -5.74
C GLU A 168 -24.54 14.01 -7.07
N GLY A 169 -25.84 13.70 -7.23
CA GLY A 169 -26.62 14.08 -8.42
C GLY A 169 -26.74 13.02 -9.53
N LEU A 170 -26.06 11.87 -9.44
CA LEU A 170 -26.17 10.80 -10.46
C LEU A 170 -27.49 10.01 -10.44
N TYR A 171 -28.21 10.03 -9.31
CA TYR A 171 -29.51 9.35 -9.14
C TYR A 171 -30.63 10.34 -8.78
N LYS A 172 -30.68 11.49 -9.47
CA LYS A 172 -31.91 12.30 -9.52
C LYS A 172 -32.73 11.84 -10.73
N SER A 173 -33.51 10.78 -10.55
CA SER A 173 -34.61 10.38 -11.44
C SER A 173 -35.93 10.53 -10.70
#